data_AF-A0A3D5C3C1-F1
#
_entry.id   AF-A0A3D5C3C1-F1
#
_cell.length_a   1.000
_cell.length_b   1.000
_cell.length_c   1.000
_cell.angle_alpha   90.00
_cell.angle_beta   90.00
_cell.angle_gamma   90.00
#
_symmetry.space_group_name_H-M   'P 1'
#
loop_
_entity.id
_entity.type
_entity.pdbx_description
1 polymer ?
#
loop_
_entity_poly.entity_id
_entity_poly.type
_entity_poly.pdbx_seq_one_letter_code
_entity_poly.pdbx_strand_id
1 'polypeptide(L)'
;MWLEYDSYDPDVLAYVRSSIQTPLCSAENLTSIRDYARFFAAGAMDVAMIDVAWNGIAQSLHIAELAAAHDVQVAPHNYYSHVSTFMCAHVAAAVSNLRIMETDVDSAPWRDDLVTNCPAIADGRLTVPTGPGLGTTLNEEVVAAHPPAYTLVEP
;
A
#
# COMPACT_ATOMS: atom_id res chain seq x y z
N MET A 1 1.49 8.40 -13.76
CA MET A 1 0.04 8.58 -13.99
C MET A 1 -0.45 7.33 -14.68
N TRP A 2 -1.50 6.72 -14.15
CA TRP A 2 -2.09 5.45 -14.60
C TRP A 2 -3.62 5.56 -14.62
N LEU A 3 -4.29 4.58 -15.20
CA LEU A 3 -5.69 4.26 -14.92
C LEU A 3 -5.72 3.16 -13.86
N GLU A 4 -6.48 3.35 -12.80
CA GLU A 4 -6.68 2.34 -11.77
C GLU A 4 -8.03 1.67 -11.95
N TYR A 5 -8.03 0.34 -11.97
CA TYR A 5 -9.26 -0.42 -12.14
C TYR A 5 -9.10 -1.82 -11.55
N ASP A 6 -9.93 -2.15 -10.56
CA ASP A 6 -9.91 -3.47 -9.95
C ASP A 6 -10.97 -4.42 -10.48
N SER A 7 -10.56 -5.67 -10.61
CA SER A 7 -11.39 -6.80 -10.99
C SER A 7 -10.84 -8.05 -10.31
N TYR A 8 -11.74 -8.95 -9.89
CA TYR A 8 -11.35 -10.28 -9.41
C TYR A 8 -11.06 -11.27 -10.55
N ASP A 9 -11.23 -10.85 -11.80
CA ASP A 9 -10.94 -11.62 -12.99
C ASP A 9 -9.68 -11.05 -13.70
N PRO A 10 -8.56 -11.80 -13.73
CA PRO A 10 -7.33 -11.35 -14.37
C PRO A 10 -7.45 -11.23 -15.89
N ASP A 11 -8.33 -12.01 -16.53
CA ASP A 11 -8.50 -11.96 -17.99
C ASP A 11 -9.21 -10.66 -18.40
N VAL A 12 -10.14 -10.17 -17.57
CA VAL A 12 -10.78 -8.86 -17.76
C VAL A 12 -9.74 -7.74 -17.70
N LEU A 13 -8.83 -7.77 -16.72
CA LEU A 13 -7.78 -6.75 -16.62
C LEU A 13 -6.80 -6.82 -17.79
N ALA A 14 -6.39 -8.02 -18.20
CA ALA A 14 -5.55 -8.21 -19.38
C ALA A 14 -6.22 -7.66 -20.65
N TYR A 15 -7.52 -7.91 -20.83
CA TYR A 15 -8.29 -7.34 -21.92
C TYR A 15 -8.32 -5.80 -21.88
N VAL A 16 -8.64 -5.21 -20.73
CA VAL A 16 -8.67 -3.75 -20.54
C VAL A 16 -7.29 -3.15 -20.84
N ARG A 17 -6.23 -3.70 -20.24
CA ARG A 17 -4.84 -3.27 -20.46
C ARG A 17 -4.48 -3.28 -21.93
N SER A 18 -4.85 -4.34 -22.65
CA SER A 18 -4.57 -4.46 -24.09
C SER A 18 -5.39 -3.49 -24.97
N SER A 19 -6.43 -2.89 -24.41
CA SER A 19 -7.37 -2.00 -25.11
C SER A 19 -7.10 -0.52 -24.87
N ILE A 20 -6.14 -0.16 -24.01
CA ILE A 20 -5.82 1.22 -23.64
C ILE A 20 -4.32 1.52 -23.85
N GLN A 21 -3.98 2.81 -23.94
CA GLN A 21 -2.58 3.25 -24.00
C GLN A 21 -2.05 3.73 -22.65
N THR A 22 -2.93 4.08 -21.72
CA THR A 22 -2.57 4.52 -20.37
C THR A 22 -2.15 3.28 -19.56
N PRO A 23 -1.05 3.33 -18.78
CA PRO A 23 -0.68 2.22 -17.90
C PRO A 23 -1.82 1.82 -16.96
N LEU A 24 -2.06 0.53 -16.79
CA LEU A 24 -3.08 0.00 -15.90
C LEU A 24 -2.48 -0.36 -14.53
N CYS A 25 -3.11 0.14 -13.47
CA CYS A 25 -2.83 -0.21 -12.08
C CYS A 25 -4.02 -0.98 -11.49
N SER A 26 -3.75 -2.01 -10.69
CA SER A 26 -4.78 -2.80 -10.01
C SER A 26 -4.17 -3.57 -8.84
N ALA A 27 -4.98 -4.38 -8.17
CA ALA A 27 -4.64 -5.41 -7.20
C ALA A 27 -4.50 -4.94 -5.74
N GLU A 28 -4.97 -3.73 -5.42
CA GLU A 28 -5.04 -3.25 -4.02
C GLU A 28 -5.93 -4.14 -3.13
N ASN A 29 -6.92 -4.81 -3.74
CA ASN A 29 -7.88 -5.68 -3.06
C ASN A 29 -7.45 -7.16 -3.00
N LEU A 30 -6.25 -7.51 -3.48
CA LEU A 30 -5.73 -8.88 -3.40
C LEU A 30 -4.97 -9.09 -2.07
N THR A 31 -5.19 -10.25 -1.45
CA THR A 31 -4.66 -10.58 -0.10
C THR A 31 -3.83 -11.86 -0.06
N SER A 32 -3.59 -12.48 -1.21
CA SER A 32 -2.83 -13.73 -1.31
C SER A 32 -1.82 -13.67 -2.45
N ILE A 33 -0.58 -14.08 -2.17
CA ILE A 33 0.45 -14.25 -3.20
C ILE A 33 0.00 -15.19 -4.33
N ARG A 34 -0.91 -16.14 -4.04
CA ARG A 34 -1.48 -17.03 -5.06
C ARG A 34 -2.38 -16.28 -6.03
N ASP A 35 -3.14 -15.30 -5.54
CA ASP A 35 -3.97 -14.46 -6.40
C ASP A 35 -3.08 -13.56 -7.25
N TYR A 36 -2.12 -12.84 -6.63
CA TYR A 36 -1.13 -12.05 -7.39
C TYR A 36 -0.43 -12.87 -8.49
N ALA A 37 0.00 -14.10 -8.20
CA ALA A 37 0.64 -14.97 -9.19
C ALA A 37 -0.23 -15.22 -10.44
N ARG A 38 -1.55 -15.39 -10.27
CA ARG A 38 -2.48 -15.59 -11.38
C ARG A 38 -2.58 -14.35 -12.26
N PHE A 39 -2.62 -13.18 -11.63
CA PHE A 39 -2.74 -11.90 -12.32
C PHE A 39 -1.46 -11.53 -13.08
N PHE A 40 -0.29 -11.77 -12.47
CA PHE A 40 0.99 -11.55 -13.15
C PHE A 40 1.20 -12.52 -14.32
N ALA A 41 0.80 -13.78 -14.17
CA ALA A 41 0.85 -14.75 -15.27
C ALA A 41 -0.05 -14.36 -16.45
N ALA A 42 -1.17 -13.68 -16.20
CA ALA A 42 -2.08 -13.19 -17.23
C ALA A 42 -1.62 -11.88 -17.90
N GLY A 43 -0.56 -11.22 -17.38
CA GLY A 43 -0.15 -9.90 -17.86
C GLY A 43 -1.21 -8.82 -17.60
N ALA A 44 -1.92 -8.94 -16.48
CA ALA A 44 -3.13 -8.19 -16.18
C ALA A 44 -2.92 -6.69 -15.90
N MET A 45 -1.73 -6.25 -15.51
CA MET A 45 -1.46 -4.85 -15.12
C MET A 45 -0.02 -4.43 -15.44
N ASP A 46 0.22 -3.13 -15.52
CA ASP A 46 1.56 -2.54 -15.63
C ASP A 46 2.15 -2.22 -14.25
N VAL A 47 1.28 -1.88 -13.28
CA VAL A 47 1.65 -1.59 -11.90
C VAL A 47 0.76 -2.42 -10.97
N ALA A 48 1.37 -3.14 -10.04
CA ALA A 48 0.66 -3.84 -8.98
C ALA A 48 0.58 -2.97 -7.74
N MET A 49 -0.63 -2.62 -7.32
CA MET A 49 -0.83 -1.92 -6.07
C MET A 49 -0.92 -2.94 -4.94
N ILE A 50 -0.01 -2.86 -3.98
CA ILE A 50 0.07 -3.82 -2.87
C ILE A 50 -0.41 -3.12 -1.60
N ASP A 51 -1.52 -3.58 -1.04
CA ASP A 51 -1.94 -3.13 0.29
C ASP A 51 -1.12 -3.83 1.38
N VAL A 52 -0.18 -3.06 1.95
CA VAL A 52 0.76 -3.56 2.96
C VAL A 52 0.08 -3.76 4.31
N ALA A 53 -0.96 -2.99 4.62
CA ALA A 53 -1.73 -3.16 5.85
C ALA A 53 -2.53 -4.47 5.81
N TRP A 54 -3.02 -4.87 4.63
CA TRP A 54 -3.78 -6.11 4.45
C TRP A 54 -2.89 -7.34 4.36
N ASN A 55 -1.80 -7.28 3.60
CA ASN A 55 -0.92 -8.42 3.37
C ASN A 55 0.17 -8.58 4.46
N GLY A 56 0.52 -7.49 5.14
CA GLY A 56 1.68 -7.41 6.03
C GLY A 56 3.00 -7.24 5.26
N ILE A 57 4.00 -6.67 5.94
CA ILE A 57 5.31 -6.31 5.33
C ILE A 57 5.98 -7.52 4.68
N ALA A 58 6.09 -8.64 5.40
CA ALA A 58 6.81 -9.81 4.91
C ALA A 58 6.20 -10.40 3.64
N GLN A 59 4.87 -10.53 3.57
CA GLN A 59 4.22 -11.02 2.35
C GLN A 59 4.26 -9.98 1.23
N SER A 60 4.15 -8.70 1.54
CA SER A 60 4.27 -7.63 0.55
C SER A 60 5.64 -7.67 -0.15
N LEU A 61 6.72 -7.99 0.57
CA LEU A 61 8.05 -8.19 -0.03
C LEU A 61 8.09 -9.41 -0.95
N HIS A 62 7.46 -10.53 -0.58
CA HIS A 62 7.36 -11.70 -1.47
C HIS A 62 6.53 -11.41 -2.72
N ILE A 63 5.43 -10.68 -2.59
CA ILE A 63 4.59 -10.26 -3.72
C ILE A 63 5.38 -9.31 -4.64
N ALA A 64 6.15 -8.38 -4.07
CA ALA A 64 6.97 -7.46 -4.86
C ALA A 64 8.09 -8.16 -5.63
N GLU A 65 8.75 -9.13 -5.03
CA GLU A 65 9.75 -9.97 -5.71
C GLU A 65 9.10 -10.79 -6.84
N LEU A 66 7.91 -11.34 -6.60
CA LEU A 66 7.16 -12.03 -7.65
C LEU A 66 6.78 -11.08 -8.79
N ALA A 67 6.33 -9.85 -8.49
CA ALA A 67 6.04 -8.84 -9.49
C ALA A 67 7.29 -8.49 -10.32
N ALA A 68 8.46 -8.37 -9.67
CA ALA A 68 9.74 -8.09 -10.32
C ALA A 68 10.11 -9.18 -11.33
N ALA A 69 9.85 -10.45 -11.01
CA ALA A 69 10.08 -11.58 -11.93
C ALA A 69 9.20 -11.54 -13.20
N HIS A 70 8.15 -10.71 -13.20
CA HIS A 70 7.24 -10.48 -14.33
C HIS A 70 7.41 -9.08 -14.95
N ASP A 71 8.48 -8.35 -14.60
CA ASP A 71 8.73 -6.95 -15.02
C ASP A 71 7.59 -5.98 -14.64
N VAL A 72 6.83 -6.30 -13.57
CA VAL A 72 5.76 -5.46 -13.04
C VAL A 72 6.31 -4.58 -11.91
N GLN A 73 6.06 -3.27 -12.00
CA GLN A 73 6.42 -2.35 -10.92
C GLN A 73 5.37 -2.40 -9.81
N VAL A 74 5.76 -2.08 -8.58
CA VAL A 74 4.86 -2.08 -7.42
C VAL A 74 4.61 -0.68 -6.86
N ALA A 75 3.41 -0.43 -6.38
CA ALA A 75 3.07 0.77 -5.62
C ALA A 75 2.38 0.35 -4.31
N PRO A 76 2.87 0.74 -3.13
CA PRO A 76 2.13 0.52 -1.90
C PRO A 76 0.81 1.32 -1.90
N HIS A 77 -0.32 0.64 -1.68
CA HIS A 77 -1.62 1.24 -1.39
C HIS A 77 -1.62 1.78 0.04
N ASN A 78 -1.98 3.04 0.25
CA ASN A 78 -1.86 3.70 1.54
C ASN A 78 -2.74 4.96 1.66
N TYR A 79 -3.97 4.75 2.13
CA TYR A 79 -4.96 5.79 2.47
C TYR A 79 -5.33 5.75 3.97
N TYR A 80 -4.39 5.33 4.81
CA TYR A 80 -4.62 5.01 6.24
C TYR A 80 -3.94 6.02 7.19
N SER A 81 -3.53 5.54 8.38
CA SER A 81 -2.81 6.32 9.39
C SER A 81 -1.29 6.33 9.15
N HIS A 82 -0.58 7.15 9.92
CA HIS A 82 0.88 7.22 9.90
C HIS A 82 1.57 5.88 10.14
N VAL A 83 0.95 4.96 10.88
CA VAL A 83 1.48 3.61 11.07
C VAL A 83 1.59 2.88 9.74
N SER A 84 0.52 2.92 8.93
CA SER A 84 0.53 2.33 7.58
C SER A 84 1.53 3.05 6.67
N THR A 85 1.59 4.38 6.72
CA THR A 85 2.58 5.14 5.95
C THR A 85 4.01 4.67 6.23
N PHE A 86 4.36 4.41 7.48
CA PHE A 86 5.68 3.85 7.80
C PHE A 86 5.84 2.39 7.36
N MET A 87 4.81 1.55 7.45
CA MET A 87 4.85 0.18 6.90
C MET A 87 5.15 0.21 5.39
N CYS A 88 4.43 1.05 4.65
CA CYS A 88 4.62 1.24 3.22
C CYS A 88 5.99 1.85 2.89
N ALA A 89 6.49 2.79 3.71
CA ALA A 89 7.82 3.37 3.54
C ALA A 89 8.94 2.33 3.64
N HIS A 90 8.84 1.39 4.59
CA HIS A 90 9.82 0.32 4.74
C HIS A 90 9.80 -0.67 3.56
N VAL A 91 8.61 -1.02 3.05
CA VAL A 91 8.48 -1.83 1.84
C VAL A 91 9.06 -1.07 0.64
N ALA A 92 8.68 0.19 0.45
CA ALA A 92 9.16 1.03 -0.64
C ALA A 92 10.68 1.19 -0.65
N ALA A 93 11.31 1.27 0.53
CA ALA A 93 12.76 1.35 0.67
C ALA A 93 13.48 0.03 0.34
N ALA A 94 12.81 -1.10 0.49
CA ALA A 94 13.41 -2.43 0.37
C ALA A 94 13.25 -3.07 -1.02
N VAL A 95 12.25 -2.66 -1.80
CA VAL A 95 11.95 -3.25 -3.11
C VAL A 95 12.72 -2.56 -4.25
N SER A 96 13.11 -3.33 -5.26
CA SER A 96 13.87 -2.83 -6.42
C SER A 96 12.99 -2.26 -7.54
N ASN A 97 11.72 -2.65 -7.59
CA ASN A 97 10.73 -2.36 -8.63
C ASN A 97 9.66 -1.35 -8.17
N LEU A 98 9.99 -0.44 -7.26
CA LEU A 98 9.06 0.60 -6.78
C LEU A 98 8.65 1.56 -7.92
N ARG A 99 7.35 1.77 -8.09
CA ARG A 99 6.77 2.77 -9.01
C ARG A 99 6.64 4.15 -8.37
N ILE A 100 5.94 4.19 -7.25
CA ILE A 100 5.62 5.36 -6.41
C ILE A 100 4.95 4.81 -5.13
N MET A 101 4.86 5.61 -4.07
CA MET A 101 4.14 5.27 -2.85
C MET A 101 3.02 6.28 -2.63
N GLU A 102 1.81 5.77 -2.38
CA GLU A 102 0.67 6.59 -2.03
C GLU A 102 0.80 7.16 -0.60
N THR A 103 0.25 8.35 -0.38
CA THR A 103 0.04 8.88 0.96
C THR A 103 -1.04 9.96 0.95
N ASP A 104 -1.90 9.93 1.96
CA ASP A 104 -2.86 11.02 2.21
C ASP A 104 -2.20 12.18 2.95
N VAL A 105 -2.20 13.36 2.33
CA VAL A 105 -1.75 14.61 2.95
C VAL A 105 -2.80 15.10 3.95
N ASP A 106 -4.08 15.00 3.60
CA ASP A 106 -5.20 15.47 4.42
C ASP A 106 -5.75 14.36 5.32
N SER A 107 -6.08 14.69 6.57
CA SER A 107 -6.74 13.75 7.49
C SER A 107 -7.36 14.46 8.69
N ALA A 108 -7.77 13.68 9.69
CA ALA A 108 -8.27 14.19 10.95
C ALA A 108 -7.24 15.12 11.62
N PRO A 109 -7.66 16.23 12.25
CA PRO A 109 -6.75 17.18 12.90
C PRO A 109 -5.86 16.58 13.98
N TRP A 110 -6.27 15.44 14.55
CA TRP A 110 -5.58 14.70 15.61
C TRP A 110 -4.73 13.52 15.09
N ARG A 111 -4.65 13.29 13.77
CA ARG A 111 -3.89 12.15 13.19
C ARG A 111 -2.43 12.16 13.61
N ASP A 112 -1.81 13.34 13.64
CA ASP A 112 -0.40 13.48 13.98
C ASP A 112 -0.14 13.13 15.45
N ASP A 113 -1.08 13.44 16.33
CA ASP A 113 -0.99 13.13 17.77
C ASP A 113 -1.09 11.62 18.06
N LEU A 114 -1.58 10.80 17.12
CA LEU A 114 -1.69 9.34 17.27
C LEU A 114 -0.34 8.65 17.36
N VAL A 115 0.74 9.31 16.95
CA VAL A 115 2.05 8.67 16.81
C VAL A 115 3.17 9.54 17.38
N THR A 116 4.23 8.91 17.86
CA THR A 116 5.38 9.63 18.44
C THR A 116 6.26 10.34 17.40
N ASN A 117 6.14 9.94 16.13
CA ASN A 117 6.88 10.51 15.02
C ASN A 117 5.99 10.50 13.77
N CYS A 118 5.97 11.61 13.04
CA CYS A 118 5.18 11.78 11.83
C CYS A 118 6.02 11.55 10.57
N PRO A 119 5.42 11.11 9.45
CA PRO A 119 6.10 11.06 8.16
C PRO A 119 6.61 12.45 7.74
N ALA A 120 7.90 12.54 7.41
CA ALA A 120 8.52 13.76 6.93
C ALA A 120 8.55 13.78 5.39
N ILE A 121 7.70 14.61 4.79
CA ILE A 121 7.59 14.79 3.33
C ILE A 121 8.14 16.16 2.94
N ALA A 122 9.14 16.18 2.05
CA ALA A 122 9.71 17.39 1.46
C ALA A 122 9.96 17.15 -0.02
N ASP A 123 9.68 18.16 -0.86
CA ASP A 123 9.86 18.10 -2.32
C ASP A 123 9.22 16.86 -2.98
N GLY A 124 8.03 16.48 -2.50
CA GLY A 124 7.29 15.31 -3.00
C GLY A 124 7.92 13.96 -2.64
N ARG A 125 8.81 13.91 -1.64
CA ARG A 125 9.51 12.69 -1.21
C ARG A 125 9.37 12.49 0.29
N LEU A 126 9.10 11.25 0.67
CA LEU A 126 9.04 10.81 2.05
C LEU A 126 10.42 10.36 2.53
N THR A 127 10.83 10.83 3.71
CA THR A 127 12.07 10.37 4.36
C THR A 127 11.81 9.09 5.12
N VAL A 128 12.56 8.03 4.80
CA VAL A 128 12.48 6.75 5.50
C VAL A 128 13.18 6.87 6.86
N PRO A 129 12.54 6.50 7.99
CA PRO A 129 13.17 6.55 9.29
C PRO A 129 14.28 5.51 9.43
N THR A 130 15.35 5.85 10.17
CA THR A 130 16.54 5.00 10.37
C THR A 130 16.61 4.35 11.75
N GLY A 131 15.68 4.68 12.65
CA GLY A 131 15.55 4.07 13.96
C GLY A 131 14.99 2.64 13.92
N PRO A 132 14.97 1.93 15.05
CA PRO A 132 14.43 0.58 15.13
C PRO A 132 12.91 0.53 14.88
N GLY A 133 12.43 -0.61 14.37
CA GLY A 133 11.01 -0.86 14.13
C GLY A 133 10.46 -0.03 12.98
N LEU A 134 9.20 0.40 13.09
CA LEU A 134 8.56 1.22 12.05
C LEU A 134 9.09 2.66 12.02
N GLY A 135 9.82 3.11 13.04
CA GLY A 135 10.22 4.51 13.20
C GLY A 135 9.15 5.39 13.85
N THR A 136 8.09 4.78 14.38
CA THR A 136 7.08 5.43 15.21
C THR A 136 6.40 4.44 16.15
N THR A 137 5.68 4.93 17.15
CA THR A 137 4.84 4.15 18.08
C THR A 137 3.50 4.84 18.29
N LEU A 138 2.46 4.07 18.62
CA LEU A 138 1.13 4.62 18.90
C LEU A 138 1.12 5.37 20.24
N ASN A 139 0.38 6.48 20.26
CA ASN A 139 0.02 7.20 21.45
C ASN A 139 -1.32 6.67 21.99
N GLU A 140 -1.26 5.73 22.93
CA GLU A 140 -2.43 5.07 23.54
C GLU A 140 -3.42 6.06 24.16
N GLU A 141 -2.94 7.20 24.71
CA GLU A 141 -3.82 8.21 25.30
C GLU A 141 -4.69 8.89 24.24
N VAL A 142 -4.11 9.20 23.07
CA VAL A 142 -4.83 9.81 21.94
C VAL A 142 -5.79 8.79 21.32
N VAL A 143 -5.40 7.53 21.19
CA VAL A 143 -6.29 6.45 20.74
C VAL A 143 -7.50 6.35 21.67
N ALA A 144 -7.29 6.32 22.98
CA ALA A 144 -8.37 6.25 23.98
C ALA A 144 -9.28 7.49 23.98
N ALA A 145 -8.73 8.67 23.68
CA ALA A 145 -9.49 9.93 23.58
C ALA A 145 -10.38 10.02 22.33
N HIS A 146 -10.13 9.17 21.31
CA HIS A 146 -10.86 9.16 20.04
C HIS A 146 -11.48 7.79 19.76
N PRO A 147 -12.44 7.33 20.61
CA PRO A 147 -13.09 6.04 20.40
C PRO A 147 -13.86 6.01 19.07
N PRO A 148 -14.00 4.82 18.45
CA PRO A 148 -14.80 4.68 17.25
C PRO A 148 -16.25 5.11 17.49
N ALA A 149 -16.90 5.66 16.46
CA ALA A 149 -18.28 6.13 16.54
C ALA A 149 -19.31 5.02 16.84
N TYR A 150 -18.89 3.76 16.72
CA TYR A 150 -19.66 2.58 17.05
C TYR A 150 -18.79 1.62 17.85
N THR A 151 -19.40 0.93 18.81
CA THR A 151 -18.77 -0.17 19.53
C THR A 151 -19.32 -1.48 18.98
N LEU A 152 -18.46 -2.48 18.80
CA LEU A 152 -18.93 -3.82 18.49
C LEU A 152 -19.82 -4.28 19.64
N VAL A 153 -21.07 -4.65 19.33
CA VAL A 153 -21.92 -5.36 20.28
C VAL A 153 -21.44 -6.80 20.24
N GLU A 154 -21.02 -7.35 21.39
CA GLU A 154 -20.72 -8.79 21.44
C GLU A 154 -21.95 -9.58 20.96
N PRO A 155 -21.75 -10.64 20.16
CA PRO A 155 -22.85 -11.44 19.62
C PRO A 155 -23.71 -12.11 20.70
#